data_AF-A0A1C0BTF4-F1
#
_entry.id   AF-A0A1C0BTF4-F1
#
_cell.length_a   1.000
_cell.length_b   1.000
_cell.length_c   1.000
_cell.angle_alpha   90.00
_cell.angle_beta   90.00
_cell.angle_gamma   90.00
#
_symmetry.space_group_name_H-M   'P 1'
#
loop_
_entity.id
_entity.type
_entity.pdbx_description
1 polymer ?
#
loop_
_entity_poly.entity_id
_entity_poly.type
_entity_poly.pdbx_seq_one_letter_code
_entity_poly.pdbx_strand_id
1 'polypeptide(L)' 'MRKVILNSDELKEYNNKVINVIPTLTPGTYYFRDFFKGQATSPRIARRLYEDVSDKVFSRVTLVGKISREGYVIS' A
#
# COMPACT_ATOMS: atom_id res chain seq x y z
N MET A 1 13.17 6.84 -8.55
CA MET A 1 13.31 5.99 -7.34
C MET A 1 13.40 4.54 -7.78
N ARG A 2 14.23 3.70 -7.14
CA ARG A 2 14.18 2.24 -7.38
C ARG A 2 12.89 1.69 -6.76
N LYS A 3 12.06 1.05 -7.58
CA LYS A 3 10.81 0.42 -7.12
C LYS A 3 11.13 -0.76 -6.21
N VAL A 4 10.43 -0.88 -5.09
CA VAL A 4 10.62 -2.02 -4.19
C VAL A 4 10.14 -3.29 -4.88
N ILE A 5 11.02 -4.29 -4.91
CA ILE A 5 10.70 -5.66 -5.33
C ILE A 5 10.29 -6.42 -4.07
N LEU A 6 9.09 -6.98 -4.07
CA LEU A 6 8.57 -7.82 -2.99
C LEU A 6 9.00 -9.27 -3.21
N ASN A 7 9.22 -10.03 -2.12
CA ASN A 7 9.37 -11.48 -2.21
C ASN A 7 8.00 -12.16 -2.46
N SER A 8 7.98 -13.48 -2.65
CA SER A 8 6.74 -14.21 -2.97
C SER A 8 5.64 -14.07 -1.92
N ASP A 9 6.00 -14.08 -0.63
CA ASP A 9 5.05 -13.97 0.48
C ASP A 9 4.50 -12.54 0.61
N GLU A 10 5.38 -11.54 0.52
CA GLU A 10 5.03 -10.13 0.52
C GLU A 10 4.13 -9.77 -0.69
N LEU A 11 4.43 -10.34 -1.86
CA LEU A 11 3.62 -10.15 -3.06
C LEU A 11 2.23 -10.76 -2.90
N LYS A 12 2.14 -11.96 -2.31
CA LYS A 12 0.86 -12.61 -2.02
C LYS A 12 0.02 -11.78 -1.05
N GLU A 13 0.65 -11.23 -0.01
CA GLU A 13 -0.02 -10.35 0.93
C GLU A 13 -0.47 -9.04 0.28
N TYR A 14 0.39 -8.41 -0.51
CA TYR A 14 0.06 -7.20 -1.27
C TYR A 14 -1.13 -7.43 -2.20
N ASN A 15 -1.14 -8.53 -2.94
CA ASN A 15 -2.24 -8.85 -3.84
C ASN A 15 -3.56 -9.02 -3.08
N ASN A 16 -3.53 -9.74 -1.95
CA ASN A 16 -4.73 -10.01 -1.17
C ASN A 16 -5.29 -8.77 -0.46
N LYS A 17 -4.42 -7.93 0.10
CA LYS A 17 -4.83 -6.78 0.92
C LYS A 17 -4.97 -5.47 0.13
N VAL A 18 -4.28 -5.34 -0.99
CA VAL A 18 -4.27 -4.12 -1.81
C VAL A 18 -4.96 -4.36 -3.14
N ILE A 19 -4.38 -5.20 -4.02
CA ILE A 19 -4.85 -5.35 -5.42
C ILE A 19 -6.31 -5.80 -5.46
N ASN A 20 -6.70 -6.75 -4.62
CA ASN A 20 -8.07 -7.27 -4.59
C ASN A 20 -9.07 -6.32 -3.90
N VAL A 21 -8.58 -5.39 -3.07
CA VAL A 21 -9.43 -4.48 -2.29
C VAL A 21 -9.66 -3.17 -3.03
N ILE A 22 -8.64 -2.64 -3.73
CA ILE A 22 -8.74 -1.35 -4.44
C ILE A 22 -9.96 -1.25 -5.39
N PRO A 23 -10.33 -2.29 -6.18
CA PRO A 23 -11.50 -2.22 -7.05
C PRO A 23 -12.83 -2.09 -6.30
N THR A 24 -12.90 -2.52 -5.05
CA THR A 24 -14.13 -2.46 -4.22
C THR A 24 -14.22 -1.15 -3.43
N LEU A 25 -13.14 -0.37 -3.38
CA LEU A 25 -13.11 0.92 -2.72
C LEU A 25 -13.74 2.01 -3.60
N THR A 26 -14.44 2.93 -2.95
CA THR A 26 -14.88 4.16 -3.58
C THR A 26 -13.68 5.02 -3.98
N PRO A 27 -13.77 5.84 -5.02
CA PRO A 27 -12.70 6.79 -5.31
C PRO A 27 -12.51 7.77 -4.15
N GLY A 28 -11.27 7.96 -3.68
CA GLY A 28 -11.02 8.80 -2.53
C GLY A 28 -9.61 8.73 -1.96
N THR A 29 -9.42 9.41 -0.83
CA THR A 29 -8.16 9.39 -0.08
C THR A 29 -8.28 8.42 1.09
N TYR A 30 -7.34 7.49 1.19
CA TYR A 30 -7.34 6.37 2.13
C TYR A 30 -6.11 6.38 3.02
N TYR A 31 -6.24 5.88 4.24
CA TYR A 31 -5.10 5.64 5.12
C TYR A 31 -4.49 4.26 4.84
N PHE A 32 -3.20 4.09 5.11
CA PHE A 32 -2.56 2.78 5.03
C PHE A 32 -3.27 1.70 5.87
N ARG A 33 -3.75 2.07 7.06
CA ARG A 33 -4.52 1.20 7.97
C ARG A 33 -5.85 0.70 7.38
N ASP A 34 -6.36 1.32 6.32
CA ASP A 34 -7.60 0.90 5.67
C ASP A 34 -7.35 -0.33 4.78
N PHE A 35 -6.16 -0.46 4.21
CA PHE A 35 -5.72 -1.62 3.42
C PHE A 35 -5.22 -2.76 4.29
N PHE A 36 -4.48 -2.41 5.34
CA PHE A 36 -3.95 -3.36 6.29
C PHE A 36 -4.71 -3.16 7.59
N LYS A 37 -5.75 -3.97 7.88
CA LYS A 37 -6.54 -3.93 9.13
C LYS A 37 -5.63 -3.75 10.35
N GLY A 38 -5.35 -2.51 10.75
CA GLY A 38 -4.22 -2.16 11.62
C GLY A 38 -3.00 -1.67 10.84
N GLN A 39 -2.08 -2.57 10.46
CA GLN A 39 -0.73 -2.21 9.99
C GLN A 39 -0.18 -3.18 8.92
N ALA A 40 0.68 -2.69 8.03
CA ALA A 40 1.40 -3.54 7.08
C ALA A 40 2.43 -4.40 7.81
N THR A 41 2.44 -5.70 7.52
CA THR A 41 3.35 -6.68 8.13
C THR A 41 4.81 -6.46 7.74
N SER A 42 5.06 -5.78 6.62
CA SER A 42 6.39 -5.45 6.13
C SER A 42 6.51 -3.99 5.66
N PRO A 43 7.63 -3.31 5.99
CA PRO A 43 7.97 -1.98 5.46
C PRO A 43 7.97 -1.93 3.93
N ARG A 44 8.34 -3.05 3.29
CA ARG A 44 8.50 -3.14 1.84
C ARG A 44 7.14 -3.09 1.15
N ILE A 45 6.12 -3.71 1.75
CA ILE A 45 4.74 -3.69 1.24
C ILE A 45 4.15 -2.28 1.33
N ALA A 46 4.31 -1.61 2.47
CA ALA A 46 3.86 -0.22 2.64
C ALA A 46 4.56 0.71 1.64
N ARG A 47 5.87 0.52 1.41
CA ARG A 47 6.61 1.29 0.41
C ARG A 47 6.15 1.00 -1.02
N ARG A 48 5.85 -0.25 -1.35
CA ARG A 48 5.32 -0.62 -2.66
C ARG A 48 3.95 0.03 -2.93
N LEU A 49 3.06 0.00 -1.93
CA LEU A 49 1.75 0.66 -2.02
C LEU A 49 1.90 2.17 -2.26
N TYR A 50 2.78 2.82 -1.50
CA TYR A 50 3.07 4.24 -1.66
C TYR A 50 3.57 4.56 -3.08
N GLU A 51 4.51 3.76 -3.60
CA GLU A 51 5.04 3.92 -4.95
C GLU A 51 3.96 3.72 -6.01
N ASP A 52 3.13 2.68 -5.92
CA ASP A 52 2.08 2.43 -6.90
C ASP A 52 0.97 3.51 -6.88
N VAL A 53 0.62 4.05 -5.72
CA VAL A 53 -0.32 5.19 -5.64
C VAL A 53 0.32 6.48 -6.15
N SER A 54 1.58 6.76 -5.79
CA SER A 54 2.32 7.93 -6.27
C SER A 54 2.55 7.91 -7.79
N ASP A 55 2.78 6.72 -8.35
CA ASP A 55 2.91 6.48 -9.80
C ASP A 55 1.55 6.52 -10.53
N LYS A 56 0.45 6.77 -9.82
CA LYS A 56 -0.93 6.76 -10.34
C LYS A 56 -1.35 5.43 -10.98
N VAL A 57 -0.76 4.32 -10.55
CA VAL A 57 -1.22 2.97 -10.94
C VAL A 57 -2.67 2.78 -10.50
N PHE A 58 -3.00 3.32 -9.33
CA PHE A 58 -4.37 3.35 -8.80
C PHE A 58 -4.96 4.76 -8.93
N SER A 59 -5.40 5.12 -10.13
CA SER A 59 -5.90 6.47 -10.46
C SER A 59 -7.08 6.96 -9.60
N ARG A 60 -7.82 6.04 -8.97
CA ARG A 60 -9.01 6.33 -8.15
C ARG A 60 -8.70 6.45 -6.66
N VAL A 61 -7.48 6.11 -6.24
CA VAL A 61 -7.09 6.01 -4.83
C VAL A 61 -5.89 6.91 -4.59
N THR A 62 -6.00 7.77 -3.60
CA THR A 62 -4.87 8.53 -3.05
C THR A 62 -4.61 8.08 -1.61
N LEU A 63 -3.37 8.24 -1.13
CA LEU A 63 -3.02 7.90 0.26
C LEU A 63 -2.96 9.16 1.11
N VAL A 64 -3.48 9.08 2.33
CA VAL A 64 -3.24 10.08 3.38
C VAL A 64 -1.82 9.85 3.90
N GLY A 65 -0.97 10.86 3.72
CA GLY A 65 0.42 10.82 4.18
C GLY A 65 1.40 11.35 3.14
N LYS A 66 2.58 11.78 3.58
CA LYS A 66 3.65 12.26 2.68
C LYS A 66 4.77 11.23 2.51
N ILE A 67 4.81 10.20 3.35
CA ILE A 67 5.91 9.24 3.38
C ILE A 67 5.40 7.82 3.63
N SER A 68 6.02 6.83 2.99
CA SER A 68 5.70 5.40 3.15
C SER A 68 5.89 4.86 4.57
N ARG A 69 6.67 5.55 5.41
CA ARG A 69 6.86 5.23 6.84
C ARG A 69 5.59 5.34 7.68
N GLU A 70 4.60 6.10 7.23
CA GLU A 70 3.32 6.22 7.95
C GLU A 70 2.46 4.95 7.82
N GLY A 71 2.83 4.02 6.93
CA GLY A 71 2.11 2.78 6.69
C GLY A 71 2.59 1.55 7.48
N TYR A 72 3.67 1.65 8.26
CA TYR A 72 4.23 0.52 9.01
C TYR A 72 4.90 0.96 10.32
N VAL A 73 4.86 0.12 11.36
CA VAL A 73 5.60 0.36 12.60
C VAL A 73 7.01 -0.21 12.48
N ILE A 74 8.03 0.62 12.72
CA ILE A 74 9.39 0.16 13.00
C ILE A 74 9.36 -0.24 14.49
N SER A 75 9.22 -1.53 14.78
CA SER A 75 9.52 -2.05 16.12
C SER A 75 11.01 -2.29 16.28
#